data_AF-A0A538CG77-F1
#
_entry.id   AF-A0A538CG77-F1
#
_cell.length_a   1.000
_cell.length_b   1.000
_cell.length_c   1.000
_cell.angle_alpha   90.00
_cell.angle_beta   90.00
_cell.angle_gamma   90.00
#
_symmetry.space_group_name_H-M   'P 1'
#
loop_
_entity.id
_entity.type
_entity.pdbx_description
1 polymer ?
#
loop_
_entity_poly.entity_id
_entity_poly.type
_entity_poly.pdbx_seq_one_letter_code
_entity_poly.pdbx_strand_id
1 'polypeptide(L)'
;MKAWLTLAGCILAGLAAGGIWTLLQPDRFRADARLQVRPASGRILAGVEALAESSLVESNVAQTLHLASAPHISARSGKGGILTVSVKAGSRERARQIDAEAVVLLTQKVPQRFATSADISTTLLDPAHAAEQTSPTPGRNLLVTGLIGLVAGLAAAGSLARGRPPGAIAADPRAEKRLRTRIDEVTKRERALAQRAGQLAAREKDLEHREEQLAAASARPSASDDAAARREQELKGRVSELGRRLAEREAELAAAAAEPEPEPDPKPTPAAPAQRPPRAVARWTLQELEGVVRERSYTEEAQREEWGTYLFFLREHADADGTLPSSFDQLINDIFGPLPSRDGV
;
A
#
# COMPACT_ATOMS: atom_id res chain seq x y z
N MET A 1 12.26 65.03 -10.37
CA MET A 1 10.92 64.67 -10.90
C MET A 1 10.93 63.45 -11.82
N LYS A 2 11.71 63.43 -12.92
CA LYS A 2 11.76 62.30 -13.88
C LYS A 2 12.11 60.94 -13.25
N ALA A 3 13.13 60.87 -12.39
CA ALA A 3 13.54 59.63 -11.72
C ALA A 3 12.47 59.04 -10.78
N TRP A 4 11.64 59.90 -10.18
CA TRP A 4 10.55 59.47 -9.32
C TRP A 4 9.39 58.89 -10.14
N LEU A 5 9.06 59.50 -11.28
CA LEU A 5 8.06 58.98 -12.22
C LEU A 5 8.46 57.62 -12.80
N THR A 6 9.74 57.41 -13.12
CA THR A 6 10.22 56.10 -13.62
C THR A 6 10.15 55.02 -12.55
N LEU A 7 10.53 55.34 -11.31
CA LEU A 7 10.41 54.41 -10.20
C LEU A 7 8.95 54.02 -9.93
N ALA A 8 8.06 55.03 -9.86
CA ALA A 8 6.62 54.80 -9.71
C ALA A 8 6.05 53.95 -10.86
N GLY A 9 6.45 54.23 -12.10
CA GLY A 9 6.04 53.47 -13.28
C GLY A 9 6.45 51.99 -13.23
N CYS A 10 7.70 51.69 -12.83
CA CYS A 10 8.17 50.31 -12.69
C CYS A 10 7.47 49.54 -11.57
N ILE A 11 7.16 50.20 -10.45
CA ILE A 11 6.40 49.60 -9.35
C ILE A 11 4.97 49.29 -9.82
N LEU A 12 4.29 50.24 -10.47
CA LEU A 12 2.95 50.03 -11.00
C LEU A 12 2.91 48.92 -12.05
N ALA A 13 3.91 48.86 -12.95
CA ALA A 13 4.04 47.78 -13.93
C ALA A 13 4.26 46.42 -13.26
N GLY A 14 5.08 46.37 -12.20
CA GLY A 14 5.27 45.16 -11.40
C GLY A 14 3.98 44.70 -10.73
N LEU A 15 3.25 45.61 -10.08
CA LEU A 15 1.96 45.31 -9.46
C LEU A 15 0.91 44.87 -10.48
N ALA A 16 0.86 45.50 -11.65
CA ALA A 16 -0.04 45.11 -12.75
C ALA A 16 0.28 43.70 -13.25
N ALA A 17 1.55 43.37 -13.47
CA ALA A 17 1.98 42.03 -13.84
C ALA A 17 1.63 40.99 -12.75
N GLY A 18 1.78 41.34 -11.47
CA GLY A 18 1.34 40.50 -10.36
C GLY A 18 -0.17 40.29 -10.29
N GLY A 19 -0.95 41.32 -10.59
CA GLY A 19 -2.41 41.23 -10.72
C GLY A 19 -2.83 40.28 -11.84
N ILE A 20 -2.26 40.46 -13.03
CA ILE A 20 -2.49 39.57 -14.18
C ILE A 20 -2.09 38.13 -13.83
N TRP A 21 -0.89 37.92 -13.28
CA TRP A 21 -0.43 36.59 -12.87
C TRP A 21 -1.37 35.92 -11.87
N THR A 22 -1.91 36.69 -10.92
CA THR A 22 -2.87 36.19 -9.92
C THR A 22 -4.19 35.78 -10.56
N LEU A 23 -4.67 36.53 -11.56
CA LEU A 23 -5.90 36.20 -12.30
C LEU A 23 -5.73 34.97 -13.20
N LEU A 24 -4.51 34.69 -13.68
CA LEU A 24 -4.21 33.49 -14.47
C LEU A 24 -3.95 32.24 -13.63
N GLN A 25 -3.79 32.37 -12.31
CA GLN A 25 -3.54 31.21 -11.46
C GLN A 25 -4.81 30.37 -11.30
N PRO A 26 -4.77 29.05 -11.56
CA PRO A 26 -5.89 28.19 -11.27
C PRO A 26 -6.14 28.17 -9.76
N ASP A 27 -7.42 28.17 -9.39
CA ASP A 27 -7.82 27.95 -8.01
C ASP A 27 -7.31 26.58 -7.55
N ARG A 28 -6.70 26.55 -6.37
CA ARG A 28 -6.31 25.29 -5.73
C ARG A 28 -6.78 25.26 -4.29
N PHE A 29 -7.60 24.28 -4.00
CA PHE A 29 -8.12 24.01 -2.67
C PHE A 29 -7.35 22.85 -2.05
N ARG A 30 -7.09 22.95 -0.76
CA ARG A 30 -6.53 21.87 0.05
C ARG A 30 -7.60 21.32 0.97
N ALA A 31 -7.73 20.00 1.02
CA ALA A 31 -8.46 19.29 2.05
C ALA A 31 -7.48 18.50 2.90
N ASP A 32 -7.75 18.47 4.21
CA ASP A 32 -6.96 17.73 5.17
C ASP A 32 -7.88 16.76 5.95
N ALA A 33 -7.38 15.58 6.23
CA ALA A 33 -8.00 14.59 7.11
C ALA A 33 -6.99 14.08 8.13
N ARG A 34 -7.46 13.63 9.30
CA ARG A 34 -6.59 13.15 10.38
C ARG A 34 -6.92 11.72 10.76
N LEU A 35 -5.91 10.86 10.67
CA LEU A 35 -5.97 9.46 11.06
C LEU A 35 -5.11 9.24 12.30
N GLN A 36 -5.56 8.44 13.25
CA GLN A 36 -4.74 7.93 14.35
C GLN A 36 -4.25 6.54 14.01
N VAL A 37 -2.93 6.36 13.97
CA VAL A 37 -2.27 5.07 13.77
C VAL A 37 -1.80 4.55 15.14
N ARG A 38 -2.20 3.33 15.49
CA ARG A 38 -1.76 2.64 16.70
C ARG A 38 -1.20 1.25 16.33
N PRO A 39 -0.07 0.83 16.90
CA PRO A 39 0.82 1.58 17.78
C PRO A 39 1.59 2.69 17.05
N ALA A 40 1.81 3.82 17.74
CA ALA A 40 2.49 4.99 17.20
C ALA A 40 4.03 4.85 17.22
N SER A 41 4.55 3.75 16.67
CA SER A 41 6.00 3.56 16.58
C SER A 41 6.57 4.37 15.40
N GLY A 42 7.78 4.92 15.55
CA GLY A 42 8.39 5.76 14.51
C GLY A 42 8.59 5.03 13.17
N ARG A 43 8.89 3.73 13.20
CA ARG A 43 9.03 2.90 11.98
C ARG A 43 7.70 2.66 11.28
N ILE A 44 6.64 2.36 12.05
CA ILE A 44 5.29 2.15 11.50
C ILE A 44 4.77 3.46 10.92
N LEU A 45 4.90 4.58 11.64
CA LEU A 45 4.46 5.88 11.15
C LEU A 45 5.17 6.29 9.86
N ALA A 46 6.49 6.12 9.77
CA ALA A 46 7.23 6.38 8.54
C ALA A 46 6.78 5.47 7.38
N GLY A 47 6.50 4.19 7.67
CA GLY A 47 5.97 3.26 6.67
C GLY A 47 4.57 3.63 6.18
N VAL A 48 3.69 4.05 7.09
CA VAL A 48 2.32 4.49 6.75
C VAL A 48 2.34 5.82 6.00
N GLU A 49 3.21 6.75 6.38
CA GLU A 49 3.44 8.00 5.67
C GLU A 49 3.93 7.73 4.23
N ALA A 50 4.94 6.87 4.06
CA ALA A 50 5.43 6.46 2.75
C ALA A 50 4.36 5.73 1.92
N LEU A 51 3.49 4.94 2.55
CA LEU A 51 2.36 4.29 1.87
C LEU A 51 1.33 5.33 1.40
N ALA A 52 1.02 6.33 2.23
CA ALA A 52 0.09 7.40 1.88
C ALA A 52 0.57 8.28 0.73
N GLU A 53 1.88 8.51 0.63
CA GLU A 53 2.51 9.25 -0.47
C GLU A 53 2.86 8.37 -1.68
N SER A 54 2.48 7.09 -1.66
CA SER A 54 2.83 6.17 -2.74
C SER A 54 1.94 6.37 -3.97
N SER A 55 2.53 6.15 -5.15
CA SER A 55 1.81 6.10 -6.43
C SER A 55 0.71 5.04 -6.45
N LEU A 56 0.78 4.02 -5.59
CA LEU A 56 -0.27 3.01 -5.45
C LEU A 56 -1.56 3.60 -4.86
N VAL A 57 -1.45 4.45 -3.84
CA VAL A 57 -2.64 5.13 -3.27
C VAL A 57 -3.16 6.14 -4.28
N GLU A 58 -2.29 6.95 -4.90
CA GLU A 58 -2.68 7.92 -5.91
C GLU A 58 -3.40 7.25 -7.11
N SER A 59 -2.86 6.13 -7.61
CA SER A 59 -3.46 5.37 -8.73
C SER A 59 -4.80 4.74 -8.36
N ASN A 60 -4.93 4.17 -7.15
CA ASN A 60 -6.20 3.59 -6.71
C ASN A 60 -7.27 4.67 -6.55
N VAL A 61 -6.93 5.82 -5.95
CA VAL A 61 -7.86 6.96 -5.85
C VAL A 61 -8.25 7.47 -7.24
N ALA A 62 -7.30 7.56 -8.16
CA ALA A 62 -7.56 7.97 -9.54
C ALA A 62 -8.53 7.02 -10.24
N GLN A 63 -8.35 5.72 -10.05
CA GLN A 63 -9.21 4.69 -10.62
C GLN A 63 -10.63 4.73 -10.03
N THR A 64 -10.77 4.80 -8.69
CA THR A 64 -12.10 4.84 -8.04
C THR A 64 -12.88 6.09 -8.42
N LEU A 65 -12.21 7.25 -8.52
CA LEU A 65 -12.86 8.52 -8.82
C LEU A 65 -12.90 8.87 -10.31
N HIS A 66 -12.46 7.94 -11.18
CA HIS A 66 -12.34 8.12 -12.63
C HIS A 66 -11.63 9.44 -12.99
N LEU A 67 -10.50 9.70 -12.34
CA LEU A 67 -9.69 10.88 -12.60
C LEU A 67 -8.88 10.69 -13.89
N ALA A 68 -8.79 11.74 -14.70
CA ALA A 68 -7.93 11.74 -15.89
C ALA A 68 -6.42 11.66 -15.55
N SER A 69 -6.05 12.02 -14.32
CA SER A 69 -4.67 12.00 -13.83
C SER A 69 -4.64 11.66 -12.34
N ALA A 70 -3.56 11.01 -11.91
CA ALA A 70 -3.32 10.72 -10.49
C ALA A 70 -3.31 12.02 -9.65
N PRO A 71 -4.04 12.07 -8.52
CA PRO A 71 -4.02 13.22 -7.65
C PRO A 71 -2.75 13.21 -6.81
N HIS A 72 -2.23 14.38 -6.48
CA HIS A 72 -1.09 14.46 -5.58
C HIS A 72 -1.57 14.37 -4.12
N ILE A 73 -1.14 13.31 -3.44
CA ILE A 73 -1.46 13.05 -2.03
C ILE A 73 -0.19 13.23 -1.21
N SER A 74 -0.27 14.02 -0.15
CA SER A 74 0.84 14.22 0.79
C SER A 74 0.39 13.81 2.18
N ALA A 75 1.30 13.25 2.98
CA ALA A 75 1.01 12.86 4.33
C ALA A 75 2.06 13.43 5.28
N ARG A 76 1.68 13.64 6.54
CA ARG A 76 2.63 14.08 7.57
C ARG A 76 2.30 13.40 8.88
N SER A 77 3.28 12.68 9.43
CA SER A 77 3.17 12.16 10.78
C SER A 77 3.34 13.27 11.83
N GLY A 78 2.45 13.28 12.81
CA GLY A 78 2.41 14.19 13.95
C GLY A 78 2.61 13.46 15.27
N LYS A 79 2.56 14.22 16.37
CA LYS A 79 2.68 13.65 17.73
C LYS A 79 1.50 12.72 18.03
N GLY A 80 1.74 11.66 18.79
CA GLY A 80 0.70 10.74 19.26
C GLY A 80 0.14 9.79 18.18
N GLY A 81 0.88 9.58 17.09
CA GLY A 81 0.47 8.71 15.99
C GLY A 81 -0.60 9.32 15.07
N ILE A 82 -0.78 10.65 15.13
CA ILE A 82 -1.71 11.36 14.25
C ILE A 82 -1.05 11.53 12.89
N LEU A 83 -1.62 10.96 11.85
CA LEU A 83 -1.25 11.16 10.45
C LEU A 83 -2.22 12.18 9.84
N THR A 84 -1.69 13.31 9.37
CA THR A 84 -2.47 14.26 8.58
C THR A 84 -2.27 13.95 7.12
N VAL A 85 -3.36 13.58 6.42
CA VAL A 85 -3.39 13.40 4.97
C VAL A 85 -3.89 14.70 4.35
N SER A 86 -3.27 15.11 3.27
CA SER A 86 -3.52 16.39 2.61
C SER A 86 -3.56 16.23 1.11
N VAL A 87 -4.63 16.71 0.50
CA VAL A 87 -4.86 16.63 -0.94
C VAL A 87 -5.11 18.02 -1.53
N LYS A 88 -4.60 18.28 -2.74
CA LYS A 88 -4.85 19.52 -3.48
C LYS A 88 -5.65 19.26 -4.76
N ALA A 89 -6.72 20.01 -5.00
CA ALA A 89 -7.52 19.92 -6.22
C ALA A 89 -8.00 21.29 -6.71
N GLY A 90 -8.51 21.33 -7.94
CA GLY A 90 -9.03 22.56 -8.57
C GLY A 90 -10.33 23.10 -7.96
N SER A 91 -11.05 22.30 -7.17
CA SER A 91 -12.25 22.74 -6.46
C SER A 91 -12.30 22.21 -5.04
N ARG A 92 -13.02 22.92 -4.17
CA ARG A 92 -13.22 22.55 -2.76
C ARG A 92 -13.83 21.16 -2.61
N GLU A 93 -14.87 20.89 -3.38
CA GLU A 93 -15.57 19.60 -3.35
C GLU A 93 -14.69 18.46 -3.84
N ARG A 94 -13.95 18.70 -4.93
CA ARG A 94 -13.04 17.69 -5.47
C ARG A 94 -11.91 17.36 -4.52
N ALA A 95 -11.35 18.36 -3.81
CA ALA A 95 -10.32 18.13 -2.81
C ALA A 95 -10.85 17.24 -1.67
N ARG A 96 -12.07 17.52 -1.17
CA ARG A 96 -12.72 16.72 -0.12
C ARG A 96 -13.01 15.30 -0.57
N GLN A 97 -13.51 15.12 -1.80
CA GLN A 97 -13.82 13.81 -2.34
C GLN A 97 -12.56 12.94 -2.48
N ILE A 98 -11.47 13.51 -3.00
CA ILE A 98 -10.20 12.79 -3.17
C ILE A 98 -9.58 12.46 -1.80
N ASP A 99 -9.61 13.40 -0.85
CA ASP A 99 -9.09 13.18 0.51
C ASP A 99 -9.88 12.11 1.27
N ALA A 100 -11.21 12.13 1.19
CA ALA A 100 -12.06 11.10 1.79
C ALA A 100 -11.77 9.70 1.21
N GLU A 101 -11.62 9.59 -0.12
CA GLU A 101 -11.29 8.32 -0.77
C GLU A 101 -9.89 7.82 -0.39
N ALA A 102 -8.91 8.72 -0.36
CA ALA A 102 -7.54 8.38 0.06
C ALA A 102 -7.50 7.84 1.50
N VAL A 103 -8.27 8.46 2.40
CA VAL A 103 -8.41 8.02 3.80
C VAL A 103 -9.05 6.64 3.90
N VAL A 104 -10.11 6.37 3.15
CA VAL A 104 -10.77 5.04 3.13
C VAL A 104 -9.82 3.96 2.61
N LEU A 105 -9.07 4.27 1.55
CA LEU A 105 -8.07 3.34 1.03
C LEU A 105 -6.93 3.11 2.04
N LEU A 106 -6.49 4.15 2.75
CA LEU A 106 -5.45 4.01 3.77
C LEU A 106 -5.90 3.16 4.95
N THR A 107 -7.12 3.34 5.44
CA THR A 107 -7.64 2.51 6.56
C THR A 107 -7.75 1.04 6.19
N GLN A 108 -7.97 0.73 4.91
CA GLN A 108 -7.98 -0.65 4.40
C GLN A 108 -6.56 -1.20 4.13
N LYS A 109 -5.67 -0.39 3.54
CA LYS A 109 -4.35 -0.84 3.08
C LYS A 109 -3.31 -0.93 4.18
N VAL A 110 -3.43 -0.11 5.22
CA VAL A 110 -2.47 -0.13 6.35
C VAL A 110 -2.50 -1.49 7.07
N PRO A 111 -3.65 -2.03 7.51
CA PRO A 111 -3.69 -3.37 8.10
C PRO A 111 -3.16 -4.43 7.14
N GLN A 112 -3.53 -4.40 5.85
CA GLN A 112 -3.06 -5.37 4.85
C GLN A 112 -1.54 -5.37 4.68
N ARG A 113 -0.90 -4.20 4.70
CA ARG A 113 0.53 -4.06 4.45
C ARG A 113 1.38 -4.38 5.67
N PHE A 114 0.85 -4.14 6.87
CA PHE A 114 1.61 -4.21 8.11
C PHE A 114 1.11 -5.30 9.09
N ALA A 115 0.16 -6.16 8.68
CA ALA A 115 -0.44 -7.24 9.49
C ALA A 115 0.58 -8.14 10.20
N THR A 116 1.78 -8.34 9.62
CA THR A 116 2.82 -9.20 10.18
C THR A 116 3.56 -8.61 11.38
N SER A 117 3.43 -7.31 11.67
CA SER A 117 4.33 -6.61 12.60
C SER A 117 3.70 -6.14 13.92
N ALA A 118 2.38 -6.03 14.02
CA ALA A 118 1.62 -5.72 15.24
C ALA A 118 0.12 -5.62 14.91
N ASP A 119 -0.73 -5.66 15.93
CA ASP A 119 -2.14 -5.29 15.86
C ASP A 119 -2.29 -3.78 15.53
N ILE A 120 -2.05 -3.45 14.25
CA ILE A 120 -2.04 -2.07 13.75
C ILE A 120 -3.46 -1.66 13.42
N SER A 121 -3.99 -0.72 14.18
CA SER A 121 -5.28 -0.09 13.94
C SER A 121 -5.11 1.32 13.42
N THR A 122 -5.98 1.71 12.49
CA THR A 122 -6.11 3.08 12.01
C THR A 122 -7.52 3.57 12.32
N THR A 123 -7.63 4.71 12.99
CA THR A 123 -8.92 5.29 13.38
C THR A 123 -9.03 6.69 12.81
N LEU A 124 -10.13 6.99 12.12
CA LEU A 124 -10.38 8.34 11.61
C LEU A 124 -10.73 9.27 12.77
N LEU A 125 -9.89 10.29 13.01
CA LEU A 125 -10.12 11.29 14.05
C LEU A 125 -10.93 12.47 13.52
N ASP A 126 -10.59 12.92 12.31
CA ASP A 126 -11.18 14.11 11.70
C ASP A 126 -11.42 13.81 10.22
N PRO A 127 -12.68 13.79 9.75
CA PRO A 127 -12.99 13.54 8.36
C PRO A 127 -12.49 14.66 7.46
N ALA A 128 -12.41 14.37 6.15
CA ALA A 128 -11.95 15.33 5.15
C ALA A 128 -12.74 16.65 5.22
N HIS A 129 -12.08 17.68 5.70
CA HIS A 129 -12.60 19.05 5.74
C HIS A 129 -11.71 19.92 4.87
N ALA A 130 -12.33 20.77 4.05
CA ALA A 130 -11.57 21.66 3.18
C ALA A 130 -10.88 22.72 4.03
N ALA A 131 -9.57 22.58 4.19
CA ALA A 131 -8.79 23.36 5.13
C ALA A 131 -8.53 24.78 4.61
N GLU A 132 -8.31 25.01 3.32
CA GLU A 132 -8.04 26.37 2.85
C GLU A 132 -7.97 26.48 1.32
N GLN A 133 -8.23 27.68 0.80
CA GLN A 133 -7.85 28.04 -0.56
C GLN A 133 -6.34 28.35 -0.56
N THR A 134 -5.55 27.47 -1.16
CA THR A 134 -4.08 27.60 -1.21
C THR A 134 -3.57 28.44 -2.38
N SER A 135 -4.43 28.65 -3.38
CA SER A 135 -4.19 29.48 -4.55
C SER A 135 -5.52 30.03 -5.04
N PRO A 136 -5.60 31.30 -5.45
CA PRO A 136 -4.50 32.27 -5.57
C PRO A 136 -4.04 32.88 -4.24
N THR A 137 -2.78 33.32 -4.16
CA THR A 137 -2.23 34.07 -3.01
C THR A 137 -1.95 35.52 -3.43
N PRO A 138 -3.02 36.36 -3.56
CA PRO A 138 -2.90 37.71 -4.13
C PRO A 138 -1.86 38.56 -3.40
N GLY A 139 -1.85 38.51 -2.06
CA GLY A 139 -0.89 39.27 -1.26
C GLY A 139 0.58 38.88 -1.54
N ARG A 140 0.87 37.58 -1.68
CA ARG A 140 2.24 37.10 -1.95
C ARG A 140 2.69 37.48 -3.36
N ASN A 141 1.82 37.28 -4.35
CA ASN A 141 2.13 37.58 -5.74
C ASN A 141 2.37 39.08 -5.96
N LEU A 142 1.52 39.94 -5.39
CA LEU A 142 1.66 41.39 -5.46
C LEU A 142 2.92 41.87 -4.74
N LEU A 143 3.26 41.29 -3.58
CA LEU A 143 4.47 41.65 -2.85
C LEU A 143 5.74 41.29 -3.66
N VAL A 144 5.82 40.07 -4.18
CA VAL A 144 7.00 39.62 -4.95
C VAL A 144 7.17 40.44 -6.23
N THR A 145 6.10 40.63 -6.99
CA THR A 145 6.16 41.40 -8.25
C THR A 145 6.36 42.89 -8.01
N GLY A 146 5.81 43.44 -6.93
CA GLY A 146 6.08 44.80 -6.47
C GLY A 146 7.55 45.00 -6.09
N LEU A 147 8.18 44.06 -5.38
CA LEU A 147 9.61 44.10 -5.07
C LEU A 147 10.48 44.04 -6.33
N ILE A 148 10.14 43.19 -7.30
CA ILE A 148 10.82 43.13 -8.60
C ILE A 148 10.70 44.48 -9.33
N GLY A 149 9.49 45.05 -9.36
CA GLY A 149 9.23 46.37 -9.93
C GLY A 149 10.02 47.49 -9.25
N LEU A 150 10.15 47.45 -7.92
CA LEU A 150 10.96 48.39 -7.14
C LEU A 150 12.45 48.29 -7.49
N VAL A 151 13.01 47.08 -7.53
CA VAL A 151 14.43 46.86 -7.87
C VAL A 151 14.72 47.35 -9.29
N ALA A 152 13.85 47.02 -10.26
CA ALA A 152 13.97 47.51 -11.63
C ALA A 152 13.85 49.04 -11.70
N GLY A 153 12.91 49.62 -10.96
CA GLY A 153 12.70 51.07 -10.88
C GLY A 153 13.90 51.81 -10.29
N LEU A 154 14.53 51.28 -9.25
CA LEU A 154 15.75 51.85 -8.66
C LEU A 154 16.93 51.80 -9.63
N ALA A 155 17.09 50.70 -10.37
CA ALA A 155 18.13 50.58 -11.40
C ALA A 155 17.92 51.61 -12.53
N ALA A 156 16.69 51.75 -13.03
CA ALA A 156 16.34 52.71 -14.07
C ALA A 156 16.49 54.17 -13.60
N ALA A 157 15.98 54.51 -12.41
CA ALA A 157 16.10 55.84 -11.83
C ALA A 157 17.56 56.24 -11.57
N GLY A 158 18.40 55.31 -11.10
CA GLY A 158 19.84 55.52 -10.91
C GLY A 158 20.60 55.79 -12.20
N SER A 159 20.15 55.21 -13.33
CA SER A 159 20.73 55.49 -14.65
C SER A 159 20.39 56.90 -15.15
N LEU A 160 19.16 57.38 -14.89
CA LEU A 160 18.67 58.69 -15.34
C LEU A 160 19.16 59.86 -14.46
N ALA A 161 19.23 59.66 -13.15
CA ALA A 161 19.68 60.71 -12.22
C ALA A 161 21.15 61.06 -12.39
N ARG A 162 21.95 60.17 -12.97
CA ARG A 162 23.39 60.38 -13.12
C ARG A 162 23.78 61.30 -14.26
N GLY A 163 22.88 61.71 -15.16
CA GLY A 163 23.06 62.79 -16.14
C GLY A 163 24.40 62.83 -16.88
N ARG A 164 25.13 61.72 -16.88
CA ARG A 164 26.49 61.63 -17.35
C ARG A 164 26.37 61.16 -18.79
N PRO A 165 27.00 61.82 -19.77
CA PRO A 165 27.32 61.12 -21.01
C PRO A 165 28.03 59.80 -20.63
N PRO A 166 28.01 58.75 -21.46
CA PRO A 166 28.78 57.53 -21.22
C PRO A 166 30.29 57.80 -21.32
N GLY A 167 30.80 58.71 -20.50
CA GLY A 167 32.20 58.91 -20.19
C GLY A 167 32.49 57.96 -19.04
N ALA A 168 33.32 56.97 -19.37
CA ALA A 168 33.95 56.01 -18.48
C ALA A 168 33.87 56.43 -17.01
N ILE A 169 33.02 55.73 -16.24
CA ILE A 169 33.46 55.39 -14.88
C ILE A 169 34.85 54.82 -15.12
N ALA A 170 35.89 55.50 -14.63
CA ALA A 170 37.23 54.94 -14.65
C ALA A 170 37.09 53.59 -13.96
N ALA A 171 36.94 52.54 -14.77
CA ALA A 171 36.66 51.21 -14.30
C ALA A 171 37.87 50.91 -13.44
N ASP A 172 37.66 50.76 -12.12
CA ASP A 172 38.73 50.26 -11.28
C ASP A 172 39.20 48.98 -11.97
N PRO A 173 40.43 48.94 -12.52
CA PRO A 173 40.87 47.81 -13.33
C PRO A 173 40.86 46.52 -12.50
N ARG A 174 40.84 46.63 -11.16
CA ARG A 174 40.63 45.49 -10.26
C ARG A 174 39.18 45.01 -10.23
N ALA A 175 38.21 45.92 -10.29
CA ALA A 175 36.79 45.55 -10.39
C ALA A 175 36.49 44.86 -11.73
N GLU A 176 37.06 45.36 -12.83
CA GLU A 176 36.90 44.74 -14.15
C GLU A 176 37.54 43.34 -14.18
N LYS A 177 38.74 43.17 -13.61
CA LYS A 177 39.36 41.85 -13.46
C LYS A 177 38.48 40.90 -12.64
N ARG A 178 37.93 41.34 -11.49
CA ARG A 178 37.02 40.52 -10.67
C ARG A 178 35.74 40.12 -11.42
N LEU A 179 35.18 41.04 -12.20
CA LEU A 179 34.01 40.77 -13.04
C LEU A 179 34.31 39.72 -14.10
N ARG A 180 35.44 39.86 -14.82
CA ARG A 180 35.89 38.86 -15.80
C ARG A 180 36.07 37.48 -15.17
N THR A 181 36.73 37.41 -14.01
CA THR A 181 36.88 36.14 -13.27
C THR A 181 35.53 35.54 -12.88
N ARG A 182 34.57 36.34 -12.39
CA ARG A 182 33.22 35.84 -12.07
C ARG A 182 32.45 35.39 -13.30
N ILE A 183 32.56 36.11 -14.41
CA ILE A 183 31.94 35.72 -15.69
C ILE A 183 32.52 34.39 -16.15
N ASP A 184 33.84 34.21 -16.09
CA ASP A 184 34.49 32.95 -16.44
C ASP A 184 34.05 31.79 -15.53
N GLU A 185 33.95 32.04 -14.22
CA GLU A 185 33.45 31.06 -13.25
C GLU A 185 31.99 30.67 -13.50
N VAL A 186 31.11 31.65 -13.76
CA VAL A 186 29.70 31.41 -14.09
C VAL A 186 29.60 30.65 -15.40
N THR A 187 30.33 31.05 -16.43
CA THR A 187 30.37 30.37 -17.73
C THR A 187 30.84 28.92 -17.58
N LYS A 188 31.83 28.66 -16.72
CA LYS A 188 32.30 27.30 -16.41
C LYS A 188 31.22 26.48 -15.69
N ARG A 189 30.51 27.08 -14.73
CA ARG A 189 29.39 26.43 -14.02
C ARG A 189 28.22 26.13 -14.95
N GLU A 190 27.84 27.05 -15.82
CA GLU A 190 26.77 26.85 -16.81
C GLU A 190 27.11 25.72 -17.78
N ARG A 191 28.34 25.66 -18.29
CA ARG A 191 28.79 24.53 -19.13
C ARG A 191 28.73 23.20 -18.38
N ALA A 192 29.14 23.17 -17.12
CA ALA A 192 29.07 21.96 -16.30
C ALA A 192 27.61 21.51 -16.04
N LEU A 193 26.70 22.46 -15.82
CA LEU A 193 25.27 22.17 -15.68
C LEU A 193 24.66 21.68 -17.00
N ALA A 194 25.00 22.30 -18.12
CA ALA A 194 24.55 21.85 -19.44
C ALA A 194 25.02 20.42 -19.76
N GLN A 195 26.27 20.08 -19.41
CA GLN A 195 26.79 18.71 -19.54
C GLN A 195 26.03 17.71 -18.66
N ARG A 196 25.75 18.05 -17.41
CA ARG A 196 24.96 17.19 -16.51
C ARG A 196 23.52 17.02 -16.99
N ALA A 197 22.90 18.08 -17.49
CA ALA A 197 21.57 18.00 -18.09
C ALA A 197 21.56 17.08 -19.32
N GLY A 198 22.59 17.16 -20.17
CA GLY A 198 22.76 16.24 -21.29
C GLY A 198 22.95 14.78 -20.86
N GLN A 199 23.72 14.52 -19.79
CA GLN A 199 23.90 13.17 -19.24
C GLN A 199 22.59 12.60 -18.66
N LEU A 200 21.79 13.44 -17.98
CA LEU A 200 20.50 13.03 -17.45
C LEU A 200 19.51 12.70 -18.57
N ALA A 201 19.42 13.55 -19.60
CA ALA A 201 18.57 13.29 -20.76
C ALA A 201 18.97 12.02 -21.52
N ALA A 202 20.28 11.69 -21.57
CA ALA A 202 20.74 10.42 -22.15
C ALA A 202 20.35 9.21 -21.31
N ARG A 203 20.40 9.32 -19.97
CA ARG A 203 19.94 8.26 -19.06
C ARG A 203 18.44 8.06 -19.10
N GLU A 204 17.67 9.14 -19.23
CA GLU A 204 16.22 9.09 -19.38
C GLU A 204 15.83 8.27 -20.62
N LYS A 205 16.46 8.55 -21.78
CA LYS A 205 16.25 7.75 -23.00
C LYS A 205 16.66 6.28 -22.87
N ASP A 206 17.76 6.00 -22.16
CA ASP A 206 18.19 4.62 -21.89
C ASP A 206 17.18 3.88 -20.99
N LEU A 207 16.58 4.58 -20.02
CA LEU A 207 15.53 4.03 -19.17
C LEU A 207 14.24 3.81 -19.95
N GLU A 208 13.79 4.77 -20.76
CA GLU A 208 12.63 4.61 -21.64
C GLU A 208 12.79 3.38 -22.54
N HIS A 209 13.98 3.21 -23.15
CA HIS A 209 14.24 2.05 -23.98
C HIS A 209 14.23 0.73 -23.19
N ARG A 210 14.74 0.73 -21.94
CA ARG A 210 14.63 -0.44 -21.05
C ARG A 210 13.19 -0.72 -20.66
N GLU A 211 12.38 0.30 -20.39
CA GLU A 211 10.97 0.15 -20.07
C GLU A 211 10.19 -0.44 -21.26
N GLU A 212 10.45 0.04 -22.48
CA GLU A 212 9.91 -0.56 -23.70
C GLU A 212 10.33 -2.01 -23.88
N GLN A 213 11.59 -2.35 -23.62
CA GLN A 213 12.08 -3.74 -23.69
C GLN A 213 11.41 -4.62 -22.63
N LEU A 214 11.24 -4.12 -21.41
CA LEU A 214 10.56 -4.85 -20.33
C LEU A 214 9.07 -5.02 -20.63
N ALA A 215 8.42 -4.00 -21.16
CA ALA A 215 7.02 -4.06 -21.60
C ALA A 215 6.84 -5.06 -22.76
N ALA A 216 7.77 -5.09 -23.71
CA ALA A 216 7.76 -6.07 -24.80
C ALA A 216 8.06 -7.50 -24.27
N ALA A 217 8.91 -7.64 -23.26
CA ALA A 217 9.20 -8.91 -22.63
C ALA A 217 8.03 -9.43 -21.79
N SER A 218 7.31 -8.56 -21.08
CA SER A 218 6.13 -8.93 -20.29
C SER A 218 4.87 -9.16 -21.14
N ALA A 219 4.74 -8.48 -22.28
CA ALA A 219 3.67 -8.71 -23.24
C ALA A 219 3.83 -10.02 -24.02
N ARG A 220 5.04 -10.59 -24.09
CA ARG A 220 5.22 -11.94 -24.60
C ARG A 220 4.67 -12.92 -23.56
N PRO A 221 3.59 -13.65 -23.85
CA PRO A 221 3.11 -14.70 -22.95
C PRO A 221 4.29 -15.61 -22.65
N SER A 222 4.59 -15.79 -21.36
CA SER A 222 5.75 -16.59 -21.01
C SER A 222 5.47 -18.02 -21.47
N ALA A 223 6.45 -18.70 -22.06
CA ALA A 223 6.29 -20.11 -22.43
C ALA A 223 5.89 -20.97 -21.21
N SER A 224 6.14 -20.46 -20.00
CA SER A 224 5.67 -21.02 -18.73
C SER A 224 4.16 -20.90 -18.55
N ASP A 225 3.53 -19.78 -18.92
CA ASP A 225 2.08 -19.58 -18.82
C ASP A 225 1.34 -20.50 -19.79
N ASP A 226 1.82 -20.62 -21.03
CA ASP A 226 1.27 -21.57 -22.00
C ASP A 226 1.46 -23.03 -21.54
N ALA A 227 2.61 -23.35 -20.95
CA ALA A 227 2.85 -24.68 -20.38
C ALA A 227 1.96 -24.96 -19.15
N ALA A 228 1.72 -23.95 -18.31
CA ALA A 228 0.82 -24.06 -17.17
C ALA A 228 -0.63 -24.26 -17.63
N ALA A 229 -1.10 -23.49 -18.62
CA ALA A 229 -2.43 -23.64 -19.21
C ALA A 229 -2.63 -25.04 -19.83
N ARG A 230 -1.61 -25.58 -20.52
CA ARG A 230 -1.63 -26.95 -21.05
C ARG A 230 -1.72 -28.00 -19.93
N ARG A 231 -0.92 -27.85 -18.87
CA ARG A 231 -0.98 -28.76 -17.70
C ARG A 231 -2.32 -28.70 -17.00
N GLU A 232 -2.92 -27.52 -16.87
CA GLU A 232 -4.24 -27.36 -16.27
C GLU A 232 -5.32 -28.09 -17.10
N GLN A 233 -5.28 -27.98 -18.43
CA GLN A 233 -6.18 -28.73 -19.31
C GLN A 233 -5.96 -30.24 -19.22
N GLU A 234 -4.71 -30.70 -19.17
CA GLU A 234 -4.38 -32.11 -18.99
C GLU A 234 -4.92 -32.65 -17.65
N LEU A 235 -4.73 -31.89 -16.56
CA LEU A 235 -5.25 -32.26 -15.24
C LEU A 235 -6.78 -32.27 -15.21
N LYS A 236 -7.44 -31.28 -15.81
CA LYS A 236 -8.91 -31.28 -15.96
C LYS A 236 -9.39 -32.54 -16.70
N GLY A 237 -8.71 -32.93 -17.77
CA GLY A 237 -8.99 -34.18 -18.49
C GLY A 237 -8.84 -35.41 -17.61
N ARG A 238 -7.74 -35.52 -16.85
CA ARG A 238 -7.51 -36.64 -15.91
C ARG A 238 -8.55 -36.71 -14.79
N VAL A 239 -8.94 -35.56 -14.23
CA VAL A 239 -9.98 -35.49 -13.20
C VAL A 239 -11.32 -35.99 -13.74
N SER A 240 -11.71 -35.57 -14.95
CA SER A 240 -12.92 -36.08 -15.60
C SER A 240 -12.86 -37.58 -15.88
N GLU A 241 -11.70 -38.11 -16.31
CA GLU A 241 -11.53 -39.55 -16.54
C GLU A 241 -11.66 -40.35 -15.23
N LEU A 242 -11.02 -39.90 -14.15
CA LEU A 242 -11.12 -40.54 -12.84
C LEU A 242 -12.56 -40.51 -12.31
N GLY A 243 -13.27 -39.40 -12.49
CA GLY A 243 -14.69 -39.29 -12.15
C GLY A 243 -15.54 -40.33 -12.88
N ARG A 244 -15.29 -40.56 -14.17
CA ARG A 244 -15.98 -41.61 -14.94
C ARG A 244 -15.67 -43.01 -14.42
N ARG A 245 -14.41 -43.31 -14.11
CA ARG A 245 -14.01 -44.63 -13.56
C ARG A 245 -14.62 -44.90 -12.19
N LEU A 246 -14.72 -43.88 -11.33
CA LEU A 246 -15.38 -44.00 -10.03
C LEU A 246 -16.87 -44.30 -10.19
N ALA A 247 -17.56 -43.58 -11.08
CA ALA A 247 -18.98 -43.83 -11.36
C ALA A 247 -19.22 -45.25 -11.92
N GLU A 248 -18.34 -45.74 -12.80
CA GLU A 248 -18.39 -47.12 -13.30
C GLU A 248 -18.21 -48.14 -12.15
N ARG A 249 -17.27 -47.91 -11.24
CA ARG A 249 -17.04 -48.78 -10.08
C ARG A 249 -18.18 -48.78 -9.09
N GLU A 250 -18.77 -47.62 -8.82
CA GLU A 250 -19.97 -47.52 -7.98
C GLU A 250 -21.14 -48.29 -8.61
N ALA A 251 -21.32 -48.23 -9.92
CA ALA A 251 -22.34 -48.99 -10.62
C ALA A 251 -22.09 -50.51 -10.56
N GLU A 252 -20.84 -50.96 -10.73
CA GLU A 252 -20.46 -52.39 -10.55
C GLU A 252 -20.76 -52.88 -9.13
N LEU A 253 -20.40 -52.10 -8.11
CA LEU A 253 -20.67 -52.44 -6.71
C LEU A 253 -22.17 -52.47 -6.40
N ALA A 254 -22.94 -51.53 -6.94
CA ALA A 254 -24.39 -51.50 -6.81
C ALA A 254 -25.05 -52.71 -7.50
N ALA A 255 -24.54 -53.14 -8.66
CA ALA A 255 -25.02 -54.33 -9.36
C ALA A 255 -24.68 -55.63 -8.60
N ALA A 256 -23.47 -55.74 -8.04
CA ALA A 256 -23.08 -56.88 -7.22
C ALA A 256 -23.89 -56.97 -5.93
N ALA A 257 -24.25 -55.84 -5.31
CA ALA A 257 -25.13 -55.81 -4.14
C ALA A 257 -26.59 -56.15 -4.48
N ALA A 258 -27.00 -56.08 -5.75
CA ALA A 258 -28.32 -56.46 -6.22
C ALA A 258 -28.43 -57.94 -6.61
N GLU A 259 -27.33 -58.72 -6.55
CA GLU A 259 -27.38 -60.17 -6.68
C GLU A 259 -28.15 -60.76 -5.49
N PRO A 260 -29.19 -61.58 -5.72
CA PRO A 260 -30.08 -62.02 -4.65
C PRO A 260 -29.34 -62.89 -3.63
N GLU A 261 -29.37 -62.49 -2.36
CA GLU A 261 -28.94 -63.32 -1.23
C GLU A 261 -29.60 -64.71 -1.34
N PRO A 262 -28.84 -65.82 -1.21
CA PRO A 262 -29.42 -67.15 -1.12
C PRO A 262 -30.35 -67.23 0.10
N GLU A 263 -31.49 -67.91 -0.07
CA GLU A 263 -32.54 -68.05 0.95
C GLU A 263 -31.98 -68.42 2.33
N PRO A 264 -32.47 -67.77 3.40
CA PRO A 264 -31.97 -67.96 4.74
C PRO A 264 -32.35 -69.34 5.29
N ASP A 265 -31.36 -70.09 5.75
CA ASP A 265 -31.54 -71.24 6.63
C ASP A 265 -32.37 -70.84 7.88
N PRO A 266 -33.18 -71.77 8.43
CA PRO A 266 -34.19 -71.47 9.43
C PRO A 266 -33.58 -70.99 10.76
N LYS A 267 -33.99 -69.78 11.17
CA LYS A 267 -33.67 -69.17 12.47
C LYS A 267 -34.15 -70.03 13.66
N PRO A 268 -33.31 -70.28 14.67
CA PRO A 268 -33.78 -70.63 16.01
C PRO A 268 -34.26 -69.40 16.79
N THR A 269 -35.17 -69.71 17.70
CA THR A 269 -35.97 -68.91 18.64
C THR A 269 -35.26 -67.72 19.33
N PRO A 270 -35.98 -66.62 19.66
CA PRO A 270 -35.41 -65.39 20.19
C PRO A 270 -34.94 -65.56 21.65
N ALA A 271 -33.65 -65.34 21.87
CA ALA A 271 -33.11 -65.03 23.19
C ALA A 271 -33.20 -63.52 23.44
N ALA A 272 -33.54 -63.19 24.69
CA ALA A 272 -33.73 -61.87 25.28
C ALA A 272 -32.62 -60.84 24.91
N PRO A 273 -32.93 -59.52 24.93
CA PRO A 273 -32.00 -58.48 24.52
C PRO A 273 -30.81 -58.42 25.49
N ALA A 274 -29.69 -59.02 25.08
CA ALA A 274 -28.40 -58.74 25.67
C ALA A 274 -28.04 -57.29 25.30
N GLN A 275 -28.01 -56.44 26.32
CA GLN A 275 -27.43 -55.10 26.26
C GLN A 275 -26.05 -55.23 25.60
N ARG A 276 -25.84 -54.56 24.47
CA ARG A 276 -24.48 -54.36 23.96
C ARG A 276 -23.68 -53.71 25.08
N PRO A 277 -22.55 -54.26 25.52
CA PRO A 277 -21.63 -53.46 26.30
C PRO A 277 -21.28 -52.24 25.44
N PRO A 278 -21.22 -51.02 26.00
CA PRO A 278 -20.59 -49.94 25.28
C PRO A 278 -19.17 -50.42 24.98
N ARG A 279 -18.83 -50.61 23.70
CA ARG A 279 -17.43 -50.49 23.31
C ARG A 279 -17.08 -49.06 23.67
N ALA A 280 -16.44 -48.88 24.82
CA ALA A 280 -15.74 -47.67 25.15
C ALA A 280 -14.60 -47.57 24.13
N VAL A 281 -14.93 -47.06 22.93
CA VAL A 281 -13.91 -46.44 22.09
C VAL A 281 -13.45 -45.28 22.95
N ALA A 282 -12.27 -45.41 23.54
CA ALA A 282 -11.74 -44.42 24.46
C ALA A 282 -11.70 -43.06 23.74
N ARG A 283 -12.71 -42.22 23.99
CA ARG A 283 -12.77 -40.88 23.42
C ARG A 283 -11.68 -40.05 24.09
N TRP A 284 -10.88 -39.36 23.30
CA TRP A 284 -9.88 -38.45 23.83
C TRP A 284 -10.55 -37.31 24.59
N THR A 285 -10.07 -37.05 25.81
CA THR A 285 -10.43 -35.84 26.54
C THR A 285 -9.34 -34.79 26.35
N LEU A 286 -9.73 -33.52 26.40
CA LEU A 286 -8.81 -32.39 26.28
C LEU A 286 -7.71 -32.46 27.35
N GLN A 287 -8.05 -32.92 28.56
CA GLN A 287 -7.11 -33.05 29.67
C GLN A 287 -6.01 -34.09 29.39
N GLU A 288 -6.34 -35.17 28.69
CA GLU A 288 -5.35 -36.18 28.29
C GLU A 288 -4.40 -35.66 27.23
N LEU A 289 -4.93 -34.94 26.23
CA LEU A 289 -4.11 -34.32 25.19
C LEU A 289 -3.17 -33.26 25.80
N GLU A 290 -3.67 -32.43 26.71
CA GLU A 290 -2.83 -31.48 27.46
C GLU A 290 -1.75 -32.20 28.30
N GLY A 291 -2.05 -33.38 28.85
CA GLY A 291 -1.10 -34.24 29.54
C GLY A 291 0.01 -34.77 28.62
N VAL A 292 -0.36 -35.37 27.50
CA VAL A 292 0.58 -35.89 26.48
C VAL A 292 1.45 -34.78 25.92
N VAL A 293 0.87 -33.62 25.64
CA VAL A 293 1.61 -32.44 25.19
C VAL A 293 2.61 -32.01 26.26
N ARG A 294 2.20 -31.89 27.52
CA ARG A 294 3.10 -31.50 28.63
C ARG A 294 4.26 -32.48 28.81
N GLU A 295 4.03 -33.77 28.59
CA GLU A 295 5.05 -34.81 28.70
C GLU A 295 6.03 -34.81 27.52
N ARG A 296 5.56 -34.53 26.29
CA ARG A 296 6.40 -34.49 25.07
C ARG A 296 7.10 -33.14 24.83
N SER A 297 6.68 -32.05 25.47
CA SER A 297 7.09 -30.67 25.15
C SER A 297 8.53 -30.26 25.53
N TYR A 298 9.46 -31.17 25.79
CA TYR A 298 10.78 -30.79 26.32
C TYR A 298 11.87 -30.44 25.29
N THR A 299 11.61 -30.57 23.98
CA THR A 299 12.70 -30.47 22.97
C THR A 299 12.57 -29.35 21.93
N GLU A 300 11.38 -28.84 21.56
CA GLU A 300 11.24 -27.80 20.52
C GLU A 300 10.18 -26.74 20.87
N GLU A 301 10.57 -25.46 20.92
CA GLU A 301 9.67 -24.33 21.24
C GLU A 301 8.63 -24.08 20.14
N ALA A 302 9.01 -24.20 18.87
CA ALA A 302 8.10 -23.99 17.74
C ALA A 302 6.93 -24.99 17.72
N GLN A 303 7.21 -26.26 18.04
CA GLN A 303 6.19 -27.30 18.09
C GLN A 303 5.23 -27.13 19.28
N ARG A 304 5.71 -26.53 20.38
CA ARG A 304 4.88 -26.19 21.54
C ARG A 304 3.87 -25.08 21.21
N GLU A 305 4.28 -24.07 20.46
CA GLU A 305 3.39 -22.99 19.99
C GLU A 305 2.33 -23.51 19.03
N GLU A 306 2.73 -24.41 18.11
CA GLU A 306 1.81 -25.07 17.18
C GLU A 306 0.77 -25.92 17.91
N TRP A 307 1.20 -26.80 18.84
CA TRP A 307 0.29 -27.63 19.63
C TRP A 307 -0.62 -26.80 20.54
N GLY A 308 -0.13 -25.67 21.09
CA GLY A 308 -0.96 -24.73 21.85
C GLY A 308 -2.10 -24.14 21.02
N THR A 309 -1.84 -23.86 19.74
CA THR A 309 -2.85 -23.37 18.80
C THR A 309 -3.94 -24.42 18.57
N TYR A 310 -3.57 -25.69 18.34
CA TYR A 310 -4.55 -26.76 18.15
C TYR A 310 -5.36 -27.10 19.40
N LEU A 311 -4.73 -27.10 20.58
CA LEU A 311 -5.45 -27.30 21.85
C LEU A 311 -6.48 -26.19 22.11
N PHE A 312 -6.17 -24.95 21.72
CA PHE A 312 -7.12 -23.84 21.80
C PHE A 312 -8.37 -24.10 20.94
N PHE A 313 -8.21 -24.54 19.69
CA PHE A 313 -9.33 -24.88 18.80
C PHE A 313 -10.15 -26.07 19.28
N LEU A 314 -9.48 -27.12 19.80
CA LEU A 314 -10.15 -28.30 20.32
C LEU A 314 -10.98 -27.98 21.58
N ARG A 315 -10.57 -27.00 22.39
CA ARG A 315 -11.32 -26.56 23.57
C ARG A 315 -12.70 -26.01 23.22
N GLU A 316 -12.85 -25.34 22.08
CA GLU A 316 -14.15 -24.82 21.63
C GLU A 316 -15.13 -25.92 21.21
N HIS A 317 -14.61 -27.12 20.90
CA HIS A 317 -15.39 -28.25 20.39
C HIS A 317 -15.53 -29.38 21.41
N ALA A 318 -14.93 -29.24 22.59
CA ALA A 318 -15.06 -30.19 23.68
C ALA A 318 -16.42 -30.04 24.36
N ASP A 319 -17.01 -31.17 24.77
CA ASP A 319 -18.21 -31.16 25.61
C ASP A 319 -17.91 -30.59 27.01
N ALA A 320 -18.94 -30.38 27.83
CA ALA A 320 -18.78 -29.86 29.20
C ALA A 320 -17.84 -30.73 30.07
N ASP A 321 -17.78 -32.03 29.78
CA ASP A 321 -16.89 -33.00 30.43
C ASP A 321 -15.49 -33.07 29.79
N GLY A 322 -15.19 -32.19 28.84
CA GLY A 322 -13.89 -32.13 28.14
C GLY A 322 -13.69 -33.21 27.08
N THR A 323 -14.72 -33.98 26.74
CA THR A 323 -14.65 -35.06 25.74
C THR A 323 -14.73 -34.48 24.34
N LEU A 324 -13.85 -34.91 23.44
CA LEU A 324 -13.86 -34.47 22.04
C LEU A 324 -14.77 -35.37 21.16
N PRO A 325 -15.43 -34.81 20.14
CA PRO A 325 -16.16 -35.60 19.15
C PRO A 325 -15.23 -36.54 18.38
N SER A 326 -15.69 -37.75 18.05
CA SER A 326 -14.89 -38.76 17.33
C SER A 326 -14.49 -38.35 15.91
N SER A 327 -15.12 -37.32 15.35
CA SER A 327 -14.69 -36.72 14.07
C SER A 327 -13.26 -36.13 14.14
N PHE A 328 -12.77 -35.82 15.34
CA PHE A 328 -11.44 -35.27 15.56
C PHE A 328 -10.36 -36.34 15.75
N ASP A 329 -10.70 -37.63 15.86
CA ASP A 329 -9.73 -38.70 16.14
C ASP A 329 -8.63 -38.79 15.07
N GLN A 330 -8.97 -38.58 13.80
CA GLN A 330 -8.00 -38.55 12.70
C GLN A 330 -7.05 -37.35 12.82
N LEU A 331 -7.60 -36.16 13.05
CA LEU A 331 -6.83 -34.93 13.22
C LEU A 331 -5.88 -35.02 14.42
N ILE A 332 -6.36 -35.60 15.52
CA ILE A 332 -5.59 -35.81 16.74
C ILE A 332 -4.39 -36.72 16.45
N ASN A 333 -4.59 -37.83 15.74
CA ASN A 333 -3.50 -38.73 15.36
C ASN A 333 -2.50 -38.10 14.38
N ASP A 334 -2.97 -37.27 13.44
CA ASP A 334 -2.12 -36.62 12.44
C ASP A 334 -1.21 -35.54 13.07
N ILE A 335 -1.73 -34.78 14.04
CA ILE A 335 -1.02 -33.65 14.66
C ILE A 335 -0.18 -34.06 15.87
N PHE A 336 -0.76 -34.86 16.75
CA PHE A 336 -0.09 -35.30 17.99
C PHE A 336 0.65 -36.63 17.80
N GLY A 337 0.59 -37.22 16.61
CA GLY A 337 1.24 -38.48 16.26
C GLY A 337 0.55 -39.71 16.89
N PRO A 338 1.19 -40.88 16.83
CA PRO A 338 0.66 -42.09 17.47
C PRO A 338 0.59 -41.85 18.98
N LEU A 339 -0.64 -41.76 19.48
CA LEU A 339 -0.90 -41.68 20.92
C LEU A 339 -0.74 -43.08 21.52
N PRO A 340 -0.22 -43.21 22.76
CA PRO A 340 -0.10 -44.51 23.40
C PRO A 340 -1.49 -45.15 23.48
N SER A 341 -1.60 -46.39 22.99
CA SER A 341 -2.83 -47.16 23.09
C SER A 341 -3.23 -47.27 24.56
N ARG A 342 -4.47 -46.92 24.87
CA ARG A 342 -5.05 -46.97 26.22
C ARG A 342 -5.25 -48.39 26.76
N ASP A 343 -4.99 -49.40 25.96
CA ASP A 343 -5.00 -50.81 26.34
C ASP A 343 -3.62 -51.22 26.84
N GLY A 344 -3.15 -50.55 27.90
CA GLY A 344 -1.96 -50.93 28.67
C GLY A 344 -2.37 -51.65 29.95
N VAL A 345 -2.61 -52.96 29.85
CA VAL A 345 -2.37 -53.91 30.95
C VAL A 345 -1.04 -54.59 30.68
#